data_AF-A0A7S3AZV9-F1
#
_entry.id   AF-A0A7S3AZV9-F1
#
_cell.length_a   1.000
_cell.length_b   1.000
_cell.length_c   1.000
_cell.angle_alpha   90.00
_cell.angle_beta   90.00
_cell.angle_gamma   90.00
#
_symmetry.space_group_name_H-M   'P 1'
#
loop_
_entity.id
_entity.type
_entity.pdbx_description
1 polymer ?
#
loop_
_entity_poly.entity_id
_entity_poly.type
_entity_poly.pdbx_seq_one_letter_code
_entity_poly.pdbx_strand_id
1 'polypeptide(L)'
;SSAFELHAIDPATYHLSLSKTVTLRQPQLQAFTDALRLALRRCHTVFNVPVTGPHALANDTDTRFFAAVELKPHTAGHGAVCDMVDAVDRVMTQFGFPPFYRERRMHFSVAWSLTKLSALNQSELDGCKVSCDKAACRIGSRVTDFKLAGSLST
;
A
#
# COMPACT_ATOMS: atom_id res chain seq x y z
N SER A 1 5.23 14.78 30.10
CA SER A 1 4.01 14.78 29.27
C SER A 1 4.46 14.94 27.83
N SER A 2 4.39 13.91 26.98
CA SER A 2 4.63 14.10 25.56
C SER A 2 3.39 14.78 24.97
N ALA A 3 3.57 15.94 24.34
CA ALA A 3 2.48 16.57 23.61
C ALA A 3 1.96 15.59 22.54
N PHE A 4 0.64 15.56 22.34
CA PHE A 4 0.05 14.82 21.24
C PHE A 4 0.48 15.50 19.93
N GLU A 5 1.26 14.81 19.12
CA GLU A 5 1.71 15.30 17.82
C GLU A 5 1.17 14.40 16.71
N LEU A 6 0.54 15.02 15.72
CA LEU A 6 0.06 14.38 14.51
C LEU A 6 0.81 14.99 13.32
N HIS A 7 1.56 14.18 12.60
CA HIS A 7 2.37 14.61 11.47
C HIS A 7 1.66 14.23 10.17
N ALA A 8 1.26 15.22 9.38
CA ALA A 8 0.72 14.99 8.05
C ALA A 8 1.77 14.34 7.14
N ILE A 9 1.33 13.43 6.28
CA ILE A 9 2.15 12.82 5.24
C ILE A 9 1.97 13.64 3.97
N ASP A 10 3.06 13.90 3.25
CA ASP A 10 3.00 14.57 1.95
C ASP A 10 2.15 13.73 0.96
N PRO A 11 1.07 14.29 0.39
CA PRO A 11 0.23 13.59 -0.60
C PRO A 11 1.01 12.99 -1.78
N ALA A 12 2.15 13.59 -2.16
CA ALA A 12 3.01 13.05 -3.22
C ALA A 12 3.69 11.71 -2.85
N THR A 13 3.63 11.32 -1.58
CA THR A 13 4.26 10.10 -1.04
C THR A 13 3.24 9.03 -0.59
N TYR A 14 1.95 9.30 -0.77
CA TYR A 14 0.90 8.33 -0.47
C TYR A 14 1.12 7.03 -1.26
N HIS A 15 0.92 5.91 -0.58
CA HIS A 15 1.10 4.60 -1.15
C HIS A 15 0.17 3.59 -0.49
N LEU A 16 -0.23 2.59 -1.28
CA LEU A 16 -0.89 1.38 -0.83
C LEU A 16 0.16 0.29 -0.72
N SER A 17 0.31 -0.30 0.46
CA SER A 17 1.22 -1.43 0.64
C SER A 17 0.66 -2.69 -0.04
N LEU A 18 1.49 -3.33 -0.86
CA LEU A 18 1.15 -4.62 -1.52
C LEU A 18 1.88 -5.82 -0.88
N SER A 19 2.75 -5.57 0.09
CA SER A 19 3.53 -6.58 0.82
C SER A 19 3.83 -6.11 2.25
N LYS A 20 4.23 -7.05 3.10
CA LYS A 20 4.89 -6.72 4.38
C LYS A 20 6.33 -6.28 4.13
N THR A 21 6.88 -5.49 5.03
CA THR A 21 8.32 -5.19 5.02
C THR A 21 9.11 -6.45 5.37
N VAL A 22 10.08 -6.79 4.52
CA VAL A 22 10.96 -7.96 4.70
C VAL A 22 12.41 -7.59 4.42
N THR A 23 13.33 -8.37 4.97
CA THR A 23 14.76 -8.20 4.73
C THR A 23 15.20 -9.08 3.56
N LEU A 24 15.60 -8.46 2.47
CA LEU A 24 16.13 -9.15 1.28
C LEU A 24 17.66 -9.15 1.30
N ARG A 25 18.29 -10.29 0.98
CA ARG A 25 19.75 -10.40 0.89
C ARG A 25 20.26 -9.87 -0.44
N GLN A 26 21.48 -9.29 -0.44
CA GLN A 26 22.06 -8.66 -1.63
C GLN A 26 21.98 -9.49 -2.93
N PRO A 27 22.32 -10.80 -2.92
CA PRO A 27 22.25 -11.62 -4.14
C PRO A 27 20.84 -11.84 -4.69
N GLN A 28 19.80 -11.65 -3.87
CA GLN A 28 18.40 -11.89 -4.26
C GLN A 28 17.76 -10.67 -4.92
N LEU A 29 18.35 -9.46 -4.83
CA LEU A 29 17.71 -8.22 -5.30
C LEU A 29 17.21 -8.29 -6.74
N GLN A 30 18.09 -8.72 -7.65
CA GLN A 30 17.78 -8.74 -9.07
C GLN A 30 16.68 -9.76 -9.38
N ALA A 31 16.87 -11.01 -8.94
CA ALA A 31 15.89 -12.08 -9.14
C ALA A 31 14.52 -11.74 -8.55
N PHE A 32 14.48 -11.11 -7.38
CA PHE A 32 13.23 -10.69 -6.74
C PHE A 32 12.53 -9.59 -7.55
N THR A 33 13.27 -8.59 -7.99
CA THR A 33 12.73 -7.47 -8.78
C THR A 33 12.22 -7.95 -10.14
N ASP A 34 12.91 -8.88 -10.79
CA ASP A 34 12.48 -9.47 -12.06
C ASP A 34 11.24 -10.37 -11.91
N ALA A 35 11.16 -11.14 -10.82
CA ALA A 35 9.97 -11.91 -10.49
C ALA A 35 8.75 -11.01 -10.25
N LEU A 36 8.91 -9.89 -9.52
CA LEU A 36 7.86 -8.88 -9.34
C LEU A 36 7.44 -8.27 -10.68
N ARG A 37 8.40 -7.91 -11.55
CA ARG A 37 8.11 -7.35 -12.87
C ARG A 37 7.25 -8.31 -13.70
N LEU A 38 7.58 -9.60 -13.69
CA LEU A 38 6.82 -10.60 -14.42
C LEU A 38 5.42 -10.82 -13.81
N ALA A 39 5.33 -10.90 -12.48
CA ALA A 39 4.07 -11.14 -11.78
C ALA A 39 3.07 -9.98 -11.97
N LEU A 40 3.56 -8.73 -11.90
CA LEU A 40 2.75 -7.52 -12.08
C LEU A 40 2.48 -7.18 -13.54
N ARG A 41 3.09 -7.88 -14.51
CA ARG A 41 2.87 -7.68 -15.96
C ARG A 41 1.44 -7.98 -16.42
N ARG A 42 0.58 -8.50 -15.55
CA ARG A 42 -0.83 -8.75 -15.88
C ARG A 42 -1.78 -7.79 -15.17
N CYS A 43 -1.26 -6.99 -14.24
CA CYS A 43 -1.99 -6.01 -13.46
C CYS A 43 -1.83 -4.63 -14.12
N HIS A 44 -2.31 -4.49 -15.35
CA HIS A 44 -1.86 -3.45 -16.28
C HIS A 44 -2.95 -2.45 -16.66
N THR A 45 -3.81 -2.08 -15.74
CA THR A 45 -4.82 -1.08 -16.03
C THR A 45 -4.88 -0.08 -14.90
N VAL A 46 -4.88 1.20 -15.24
CA VAL A 46 -5.24 2.26 -14.29
C VAL A 46 -6.65 1.97 -13.77
N PHE A 47 -6.84 2.05 -12.46
CA PHE A 47 -8.15 1.87 -11.86
C PHE A 47 -8.41 2.95 -10.82
N ASN A 48 -9.70 3.29 -10.69
CA ASN A 48 -10.18 4.20 -9.66
C ASN A 48 -10.88 3.38 -8.58
N VAL A 49 -10.62 3.73 -7.32
CA VAL A 49 -11.24 3.06 -6.18
C VAL A 49 -11.91 4.10 -5.30
N PRO A 50 -13.23 3.99 -5.03
CA PRO A 50 -13.85 4.77 -3.96
C PRO A 50 -13.16 4.48 -2.64
N VAL A 51 -13.10 5.48 -1.77
CA VAL A 51 -12.54 5.34 -0.43
C VAL A 51 -13.63 5.35 0.64
N THR A 52 -13.30 4.89 1.84
CA THR A 52 -14.09 5.13 3.06
C THR A 52 -13.56 6.36 3.79
N GLY A 53 -14.20 6.75 4.88
CA GLY A 53 -13.60 7.70 5.81
C GLY A 53 -12.35 7.17 6.52
N PRO A 54 -11.67 8.03 7.29
CA PRO A 54 -10.41 7.71 7.94
C PRO A 54 -10.57 6.73 9.11
N HIS A 55 -9.55 5.89 9.29
CA HIS A 55 -9.43 4.89 10.36
C HIS A 55 -8.12 5.09 11.13
N ALA A 56 -8.14 4.85 12.44
CA ALA A 56 -6.93 4.76 13.25
C ALA A 56 -6.32 3.36 13.10
N LEU A 57 -5.09 3.27 12.60
CA LEU A 57 -4.32 2.04 12.47
C LEU A 57 -3.05 2.09 13.31
N ALA A 58 -2.48 0.94 13.63
CA ALA A 58 -1.17 0.81 14.26
C ALA A 58 -0.25 -0.05 13.39
N ASN A 59 1.06 0.14 13.52
CA ASN A 59 2.02 -0.83 12.99
C ASN A 59 2.00 -2.13 13.82
N ASP A 60 2.63 -3.18 13.31
CA ASP A 60 2.67 -4.51 13.95
C ASP A 60 3.20 -4.51 15.39
N THR A 61 3.98 -3.51 15.77
CA THR A 61 4.60 -3.38 17.11
C THR A 61 3.86 -2.43 18.05
N ASP A 62 2.75 -1.83 17.63
CA ASP A 62 1.98 -0.83 18.40
C ASP A 62 2.82 0.38 18.88
N THR A 63 3.78 0.81 18.06
CA THR A 63 4.69 1.94 18.35
C THR A 63 4.50 3.12 17.41
N ARG A 64 3.73 2.95 16.33
CA ARG A 64 3.38 3.99 15.37
C ARG A 64 1.91 3.86 15.02
N PHE A 65 1.22 4.98 15.04
CA PHE A 65 -0.21 5.06 14.77
C PHE A 65 -0.46 5.92 13.55
N PHE A 66 -1.46 5.58 12.76
CA PHE A 66 -1.72 6.21 11.47
C PHE A 66 -3.19 6.61 11.39
N ALA A 67 -3.46 7.81 10.89
CA ALA A 67 -4.74 8.11 10.29
C ALA A 67 -4.66 7.63 8.84
N ALA A 68 -5.47 6.63 8.51
CA ALA A 68 -5.41 5.95 7.22
C ALA A 68 -6.77 5.96 6.53
N VAL A 69 -6.75 6.09 5.20
CA VAL A 69 -7.95 6.05 4.37
C VAL A 69 -7.99 4.68 3.70
N GLU A 70 -9.07 3.94 3.94
CA GLU A 70 -9.27 2.61 3.34
C GLU A 70 -9.95 2.71 1.98
N LEU A 71 -9.59 1.78 1.10
CA LEU A 71 -10.31 1.56 -0.13
C LEU A 71 -11.66 0.90 0.17
N LYS A 72 -12.72 1.35 -0.49
CA LYS A 72 -14.05 0.77 -0.33
C LYS A 72 -14.05 -0.69 -0.81
N PRO A 73 -14.34 -1.68 0.07
CA PRO A 73 -14.39 -3.09 -0.30
C PRO A 73 -15.46 -3.40 -1.36
N HIS A 74 -15.35 -4.57 -1.99
CA HIS A 74 -16.31 -5.07 -2.99
C HIS A 74 -16.50 -4.16 -4.21
N THR A 75 -15.51 -3.34 -4.54
CA THR A 75 -15.46 -2.54 -5.77
C THR A 75 -14.46 -3.16 -6.76
N ALA A 76 -14.65 -2.93 -8.07
CA ALA A 76 -13.74 -3.45 -9.09
C ALA A 76 -12.29 -2.98 -8.87
N GLY A 77 -12.10 -1.72 -8.47
CA GLY A 77 -10.79 -1.17 -8.16
C GLY A 77 -10.14 -1.82 -6.92
N HIS A 78 -10.91 -2.11 -5.87
CA HIS A 78 -10.42 -2.88 -4.72
C HIS A 78 -10.03 -4.31 -5.13
N GLY A 79 -10.83 -4.95 -5.99
CA GLY A 79 -10.51 -6.25 -6.58
C GLY A 79 -9.18 -6.23 -7.34
N ALA A 80 -8.95 -5.22 -8.18
CA ALA A 80 -7.70 -5.06 -8.91
C ALA A 80 -6.48 -4.93 -7.98
N VAL A 81 -6.61 -4.19 -6.87
CA VAL A 81 -5.55 -4.12 -5.84
C VAL A 81 -5.33 -5.48 -5.18
N CYS A 82 -6.39 -6.23 -4.89
CA CYS A 82 -6.27 -7.58 -4.33
C CYS A 82 -5.56 -8.53 -5.29
N ASP A 83 -5.86 -8.48 -6.58
CA ASP A 83 -5.18 -9.29 -7.60
C ASP A 83 -3.68 -8.96 -7.67
N MET A 84 -3.31 -7.68 -7.48
CA MET A 84 -1.92 -7.26 -7.35
C MET A 84 -1.26 -7.82 -6.10
N VAL A 85 -1.95 -7.78 -4.94
CA VAL A 85 -1.48 -8.41 -3.70
C VAL A 85 -1.26 -9.91 -3.92
N ASP A 86 -2.19 -10.60 -4.57
CA ASP A 86 -2.05 -12.03 -4.88
C ASP A 86 -0.86 -12.33 -5.80
N ALA A 87 -0.59 -11.45 -6.76
CA ALA A 87 0.59 -11.54 -7.61
C ALA A 87 1.89 -11.34 -6.82
N VAL A 88 1.92 -10.36 -5.91
CA VAL A 88 3.06 -10.09 -5.04
C VAL A 88 3.27 -11.22 -4.04
N ASP A 89 2.21 -11.75 -3.42
CA ASP A 89 2.25 -12.85 -2.44
C ASP A 89 2.87 -14.13 -3.01
N ARG A 90 2.60 -14.43 -4.29
CA ARG A 90 3.26 -15.55 -4.99
C ARG A 90 4.77 -15.35 -5.05
N VAL A 91 5.23 -14.12 -5.35
CA VAL A 91 6.66 -13.79 -5.37
C VAL A 91 7.24 -13.79 -3.96
N MET A 92 6.56 -13.20 -2.97
CA MET A 92 6.99 -13.23 -1.57
C MET A 92 7.22 -14.66 -1.09
N THR A 93 6.24 -15.54 -1.34
CA THR A 93 6.30 -16.95 -0.95
C THR A 93 7.43 -17.70 -1.67
N GLN A 94 7.64 -17.46 -2.98
CA GLN A 94 8.74 -18.05 -3.74
C GLN A 94 10.12 -17.74 -3.13
N PHE A 95 10.26 -16.57 -2.50
CA PHE A 95 11.50 -16.13 -1.84
C PHE A 95 11.55 -16.47 -0.34
N GLY A 96 10.57 -17.22 0.18
CA GLY A 96 10.50 -17.64 1.57
C GLY A 96 9.98 -16.57 2.54
N PHE A 97 9.29 -15.55 2.03
CA PHE A 97 8.70 -14.47 2.82
C PHE A 97 7.22 -14.70 3.10
N PRO A 98 6.68 -14.12 4.20
CA PRO A 98 5.26 -14.23 4.49
C PRO A 98 4.41 -13.49 3.44
N PRO A 99 3.20 -13.98 3.14
CA PRO A 99 2.22 -13.24 2.35
C PRO A 99 1.70 -12.01 3.12
N PHE A 100 0.90 -11.21 2.44
CA PHE A 100 0.23 -10.03 2.98
C PHE A 100 -0.77 -10.37 4.10
N TYR A 101 -1.27 -9.35 4.80
CA TYR A 101 -2.23 -9.53 5.88
C TYR A 101 -3.53 -10.17 5.38
N ARG A 102 -4.04 -11.17 6.14
CA ARG A 102 -5.24 -11.91 5.79
C ARG A 102 -6.48 -11.03 5.64
N GLU A 103 -6.62 -10.00 6.48
CA GLU A 103 -7.77 -9.10 6.46
C GLU A 103 -7.82 -8.21 5.21
N ARG A 104 -6.67 -8.03 4.52
CA ARG A 104 -6.54 -7.19 3.31
C ARG A 104 -7.23 -5.83 3.43
N ARG A 105 -7.06 -5.16 4.58
CA ARG A 105 -7.48 -3.78 4.78
C ARG A 105 -6.60 -2.87 3.92
N MET A 106 -6.97 -2.69 2.66
CA MET A 106 -6.21 -1.90 1.71
C MET A 106 -6.35 -0.42 2.06
N HIS A 107 -5.25 0.23 2.43
CA HIS A 107 -5.24 1.60 2.92
C HIS A 107 -3.97 2.35 2.52
N PHE A 108 -4.07 3.68 2.54
CA PHE A 108 -2.91 4.57 2.54
C PHE A 108 -2.99 5.49 3.76
N SER A 109 -1.83 5.80 4.33
CA SER A 109 -1.75 6.69 5.50
C SER A 109 -1.68 8.14 5.06
N VAL A 110 -2.44 9.02 5.71
CA VAL A 110 -2.45 10.47 5.47
C VAL A 110 -1.77 11.25 6.58
N ALA A 111 -1.66 10.67 7.78
CA ALA A 111 -0.90 11.21 8.89
C ALA A 111 -0.42 10.11 9.83
N TRP A 112 0.57 10.40 10.68
CA TRP A 112 1.07 9.47 11.69
C TRP A 112 1.35 10.15 13.03
N SER A 113 1.38 9.35 14.10
CA SER A 113 1.67 9.77 15.47
C SER A 113 2.48 8.71 16.24
N LEU A 114 3.23 9.16 17.24
CA LEU A 114 3.83 8.29 18.26
C LEU A 114 2.86 7.95 19.40
N THR A 115 1.74 8.67 19.49
CA THR A 115 0.69 8.44 20.49
C THR A 115 -0.51 7.77 19.83
N LYS A 116 -1.17 6.86 20.56
CA LYS A 116 -2.35 6.17 20.06
C LYS A 116 -3.45 7.15 19.67
N LEU A 117 -3.96 7.01 18.45
CA LEU A 117 -5.09 7.81 17.96
C LEU A 117 -6.40 7.26 18.54
N SER A 118 -7.31 8.16 18.92
CA SER A 118 -8.70 7.79 19.20
C SER A 118 -9.42 7.41 17.90
N ALA A 119 -10.63 6.87 18.04
CA ALA A 119 -11.50 6.66 16.88
C ALA A 119 -11.68 7.98 16.10
N LEU A 120 -11.60 7.88 14.77
CA LEU A 120 -11.74 9.01 13.85
C LEU A 120 -13.17 9.05 13.28
N ASN A 121 -13.64 10.23 12.90
CA ASN A 121 -14.95 10.38 12.26
C ASN A 121 -14.90 9.85 10.82
N GLN A 122 -15.75 8.87 10.51
CA GLN A 122 -15.74 8.18 9.22
C GLN A 122 -16.64 8.83 8.15
N SER A 123 -17.39 9.89 8.48
CA SER A 123 -18.27 10.56 7.51
C SER A 123 -17.55 11.50 6.55
N GLU A 124 -16.23 11.66 6.71
CA GLU A 124 -15.39 12.48 5.84
C GLU A 124 -14.97 11.64 4.62
N LEU A 125 -14.93 12.24 3.42
CA LEU A 125 -14.53 11.62 2.13
C LEU A 125 -15.60 10.85 1.34
N ASP A 126 -16.89 11.02 1.67
CA ASP A 126 -17.97 10.47 0.85
C ASP A 126 -17.89 10.97 -0.61
N GLY A 127 -17.92 10.03 -1.55
CA GLY A 127 -17.82 10.31 -2.99
C GLY A 127 -16.39 10.48 -3.52
N CYS A 128 -15.37 10.53 -2.65
CA CYS A 128 -13.98 10.58 -3.06
C CYS A 128 -13.52 9.26 -3.69
N LYS A 129 -12.56 9.35 -4.62
CA LYS A 129 -11.91 8.22 -5.27
C LYS A 129 -10.42 8.49 -5.38
N VAL A 130 -9.64 7.42 -5.33
CA VAL A 130 -8.20 7.46 -5.64
C VAL A 130 -7.94 6.74 -6.95
N SER A 131 -7.04 7.29 -7.76
CA SER A 131 -6.54 6.67 -8.98
C SER A 131 -5.22 5.95 -8.67
N CYS A 132 -5.08 4.73 -9.14
CA CYS A 132 -3.83 3.97 -9.04
C CYS A 132 -3.31 3.69 -10.46
N ASP A 133 -2.14 4.24 -10.79
CA ASP A 133 -1.54 4.19 -12.12
C ASP A 133 -0.15 3.52 -12.15
N LYS A 134 0.41 3.22 -10.98
CA LYS A 134 1.77 2.76 -10.82
C LYS A 134 1.92 1.84 -9.62
N ALA A 135 2.74 0.79 -9.77
CA ALA A 135 3.30 0.04 -8.66
C ALA A 135 4.80 0.31 -8.56
N ALA A 136 5.35 0.23 -7.36
CA ALA A 136 6.78 0.37 -7.14
C ALA A 136 7.28 -0.58 -6.06
N CYS A 137 8.50 -1.07 -6.21
CA CYS A 137 9.21 -1.81 -5.18
C CYS A 137 10.34 -0.94 -4.64
N ARG A 138 10.38 -0.74 -3.32
CA ARG A 138 11.46 -0.03 -2.64
C ARG A 138 12.34 -1.03 -1.90
N ILE A 139 13.64 -1.04 -2.20
CA ILE A 139 14.64 -1.87 -1.53
C ILE A 139 15.77 -0.93 -1.07
N GLY A 140 15.83 -0.65 0.24
CA GLY A 140 16.70 0.40 0.77
C GLY A 140 16.36 1.76 0.14
N SER A 141 17.35 2.43 -0.44
CA SER A 141 17.17 3.70 -1.16
C SER A 141 16.74 3.53 -2.62
N ARG A 142 16.75 2.31 -3.17
CA ARG A 142 16.40 2.05 -4.57
C ARG A 142 14.90 1.88 -4.71
N VAL A 143 14.32 2.54 -5.71
CA VAL A 143 12.92 2.36 -6.12
C VAL A 143 12.90 1.84 -7.54
N THR A 144 12.21 0.71 -7.76
CA THR A 144 11.94 0.17 -9.10
C THR A 144 10.47 0.31 -9.39
N ASP A 145 10.17 0.98 -10.50
CA ASP A 145 8.81 1.25 -10.92
C ASP A 145 8.29 0.18 -11.90
N PHE A 146 7.03 -0.19 -11.72
CA PHE A 146 6.27 -1.05 -12.61
C PHE A 146 5.08 -0.25 -13.11
N LYS A 147 5.16 0.22 -14.36
CA LYS A 147 4.04 0.93 -14.99
C LYS A 147 2.88 -0.03 -15.21
N LEU A 148 1.67 0.40 -14.86
CA LEU A 148 0.45 -0.29 -15.27
C LEU A 148 0.15 0.14 -16.72
N ALA A 149 -0.26 -0.77 -17.60
CA ALA A 149 -0.58 -0.37 -18.97
C ALA A 149 -1.75 0.64 -19.00
N GLY A 150 -1.74 1.50 -20.01
CA GLY A 150 -2.66 2.64 -20.07
C GLY A 150 -2.23 3.88 -19.29
N SER A 151 -1.13 3.85 -18.51
CA SER A 151 -0.49 5.10 -18.06
C SER A 151 0.09 5.80 -19.30
N LEU A 152 -0.46 6.95 -19.69
CA LEU A 152 0.15 7.78 -20.73
C LEU A 152 1.58 8.11 -20.32
N SER A 153 2.53 7.88 -21.22
CA SER A 153 3.88 8.43 -21.08
C SER A 153 3.75 9.94 -21.15
N THR A 154 3.90 10.62 -20.01
CA THR A 154 4.35 12.01 -19.99
C THR A 154 5.79 12.08 -20.46
#